data_AF-A0A9W8QJZ7-F1
#
_entry.id   AF-A0A9W8QJZ7-F1
#
_cell.length_a   1.000
_cell.length_b   1.000
_cell.length_c   1.000
_cell.angle_alpha   90.00
_cell.angle_beta   90.00
_cell.angle_gamma   90.00
#
_symmetry.space_group_name_H-M   'P 1'
#
loop_
_entity.id
_entity.type
_entity.pdbx_description
1 polymer ?
#
loop_
_entity_poly.entity_id
_entity_poly.type
_entity_poly.pdbx_seq_one_letter_code
_entity_poly.pdbx_strand_id
1 'polypeptide(L)'
;MYRPNQRDSCCPHYTIRLDSTEFKPTRDQRQTINRFNAFVLGDEYAKESSRRYPKTKEESKRRNNEFDLLERIHEAEYGQLKTPPEPAHKLEVTLEEDDFTEEKFAVFDNYQRVIHKEGPGERTPKSFARFLCSSPLRRHTETRPDGTKKRLGSYHQCYRLDGKLVAVGVLDLLPQCVSSVYFLYDESIHKFSPGKLGALHEIALAREQGYRWWYPGYYIHSCPKMRYKMDYAPQYILDPATLSWDPLDKTVLALLDKSPYVSLSQHIDRETVLEERDVNKPEAGFKDDNGDEDSDEDGIDGSLFDANMPGIPTLAEMESVDMDDIRVLGPSPALLYSMSDLVGWDDCTIYDWPKIKARMAELVGAMGTDTPPKLCIDIMRRG
;
A
#
# COMPACT_ATOMS: atom_id res chain seq x y z
N MET A 1 -12.76 -3.02 -3.45
CA MET A 1 -11.94 -2.40 -2.39
C MET A 1 -12.46 -2.96 -1.07
N TYR A 2 -11.59 -3.55 -0.23
CA TYR A 2 -12.00 -4.06 1.08
C TYR A 2 -11.69 -3.01 2.14
N ARG A 3 -12.73 -2.46 2.78
CA ARG A 3 -12.59 -1.50 3.88
C ARG A 3 -13.12 -2.17 5.15
N PRO A 4 -12.27 -2.52 6.11
CA PRO A 4 -12.73 -3.08 7.37
C PRO A 4 -13.42 -2.01 8.19
N ASN A 5 -14.45 -2.39 8.96
CA ASN A 5 -14.97 -1.54 10.01
C ASN A 5 -13.93 -1.48 11.14
N GLN A 6 -13.12 -0.42 11.15
CA GLN A 6 -12.00 -0.28 12.08
C GLN A 6 -12.44 -0.05 13.53
N ARG A 7 -13.65 0.47 13.75
CA ARG A 7 -14.17 0.71 15.10
C ARG A 7 -14.49 -0.61 15.81
N ASP A 8 -15.08 -1.54 15.06
CA ASP A 8 -15.57 -2.81 15.61
C ASP A 8 -14.57 -3.97 15.37
N SER A 9 -13.38 -3.67 14.85
CA SER A 9 -12.31 -4.65 14.68
C SER A 9 -11.46 -4.76 15.94
N CYS A 10 -11.21 -5.99 16.40
CA CYS A 10 -10.30 -6.25 17.52
C CYS A 10 -8.86 -5.77 17.28
N CYS A 11 -8.46 -5.62 16.00
CA CYS A 11 -7.14 -5.15 15.57
C CYS A 11 -7.30 -4.16 14.41
N PRO A 12 -7.51 -2.86 14.71
CA PRO A 12 -7.81 -1.89 13.66
C PRO A 12 -6.68 -1.77 12.63
N HIS A 13 -7.08 -1.85 11.36
CA HIS A 13 -6.18 -1.76 10.22
C HIS A 13 -6.08 -0.32 9.74
N TYR A 14 -5.00 0.36 10.10
CA TYR A 14 -4.73 1.72 9.65
C TYR A 14 -4.00 1.70 8.32
N THR A 15 -4.41 2.56 7.39
CA THR A 15 -3.64 2.80 6.17
C THR A 15 -2.60 3.86 6.46
N ILE A 16 -1.33 3.55 6.16
CA ILE A 16 -0.22 4.49 6.27
C ILE A 16 0.45 4.66 4.91
N ARG A 17 1.08 5.81 4.69
CA ARG A 17 1.86 6.11 3.48
C ARG A 17 3.01 7.05 3.79
N LEU A 18 4.03 6.98 2.96
CA LEU A 18 5.22 7.83 3.04
C LEU A 18 5.42 8.56 1.72
N ASP A 19 5.84 9.84 1.78
CA ASP A 19 6.24 10.60 0.60
C ASP A 19 7.66 10.17 0.19
N SER A 20 7.80 9.57 -0.99
CA SER A 20 9.06 9.02 -1.51
C SER A 20 10.11 10.11 -1.74
N THR A 21 9.68 11.36 -1.91
CA THR A 21 10.57 12.51 -2.14
C THR A 21 11.12 13.11 -0.84
N GLU A 22 10.44 12.90 0.28
CA GLU A 22 10.82 13.41 1.60
C GLU A 22 11.59 12.38 2.43
N PHE A 23 11.54 11.10 2.05
CA PHE A 23 12.15 10.01 2.80
C PHE A 23 13.66 10.17 2.96
N LYS A 24 14.13 9.95 4.19
CA LYS A 24 15.55 9.95 4.54
C LYS A 24 15.91 8.66 5.29
N PRO A 25 16.79 7.82 4.73
CA PRO A 25 17.20 6.58 5.38
C PRO A 25 17.85 6.83 6.75
N THR A 26 17.39 6.09 7.75
CA THR A 26 17.97 6.08 9.10
C THR A 26 19.38 5.49 9.08
N ARG A 27 20.15 5.67 10.16
CA ARG A 27 21.51 5.09 10.26
C ARG A 27 21.51 3.58 10.03
N ASP A 28 20.54 2.87 10.61
CA ASP A 28 20.41 1.42 10.50
C ASP A 28 20.02 0.97 9.07
N GLN A 29 19.13 1.69 8.39
CA GLN A 29 18.82 1.49 6.97
C GLN A 29 20.04 1.71 6.08
N ARG A 30 20.80 2.80 6.29
CA ARG A 30 22.06 3.07 5.57
C ARG A 30 23.10 1.97 5.78
N GLN A 31 23.25 1.49 7.02
CA GLN A 31 24.17 0.39 7.34
C GLN A 31 23.74 -0.92 6.67
N THR A 32 22.44 -1.16 6.54
CA THR A 32 21.91 -2.35 5.86
C THR A 32 22.26 -2.33 4.38
N ILE A 33 22.03 -1.21 3.67
CA ILE A 33 22.46 -1.04 2.26
C ILE A 33 23.97 -1.23 2.14
N ASN A 34 24.76 -0.52 2.95
CA ASN A 34 26.23 -0.57 2.85
C ASN A 34 26.79 -1.99 3.08
N ARG A 35 26.21 -2.77 4.01
CA ARG A 35 26.62 -4.16 4.25
C ARG A 35 26.30 -5.07 3.07
N PHE A 36 25.13 -4.89 2.46
CA PHE A 36 24.75 -5.68 1.28
C PHE A 36 25.61 -5.31 0.08
N ASN A 37 25.83 -4.01 -0.19
CA ASN A 37 26.72 -3.56 -1.25
C ASN A 37 28.16 -4.09 -1.06
N ALA A 38 28.69 -4.04 0.16
CA ALA A 38 30.01 -4.59 0.44
C ALA A 38 30.10 -6.10 0.16
N PHE A 39 29.05 -6.86 0.48
CA PHE A 39 28.97 -8.28 0.15
C PHE A 39 28.95 -8.51 -1.36
N VAL A 40 28.10 -7.81 -2.10
CA VAL A 40 27.96 -7.99 -3.56
C VAL A 40 29.25 -7.58 -4.29
N LEU A 41 29.83 -6.43 -3.93
CA LEU A 41 31.04 -5.93 -4.58
C LEU A 41 32.26 -6.79 -4.21
N GLY A 42 32.46 -7.08 -2.93
CA GLY A 42 33.64 -7.76 -2.42
C GLY A 42 34.90 -6.87 -2.34
N ASP A 43 35.83 -7.27 -1.47
CA ASP A 43 37.03 -6.49 -1.16
C ASP A 43 37.98 -6.35 -2.36
N GLU A 44 38.08 -7.39 -3.19
CA GLU A 44 38.94 -7.40 -4.39
C GLU A 44 38.45 -6.37 -5.42
N TYR A 45 37.15 -6.39 -5.76
CA TYR A 45 36.54 -5.40 -6.63
C TYR A 45 36.71 -3.99 -6.07
N ALA A 46 36.41 -3.77 -4.78
CA ALA A 46 36.53 -2.44 -4.16
C ALA A 46 37.96 -1.87 -4.25
N LYS A 47 38.97 -2.73 -4.05
CA LYS A 47 40.39 -2.34 -4.12
C LYS A 47 40.87 -2.09 -5.53
N GLU A 48 40.48 -2.93 -6.49
CA GLU A 48 40.92 -2.80 -7.88
C GLU A 48 40.15 -1.73 -8.64
N SER A 49 38.83 -1.63 -8.46
CA SER A 49 38.00 -0.59 -9.08
C SER A 49 38.43 0.81 -8.62
N SER A 50 38.78 1.01 -7.34
CA SER A 50 39.27 2.31 -6.85
C SER A 50 40.62 2.71 -7.45
N ARG A 51 41.46 1.74 -7.85
CA ARG A 51 42.73 1.99 -8.55
C ARG A 51 42.51 2.30 -10.03
N ARG A 52 41.60 1.55 -10.68
CA ARG A 52 41.39 1.62 -12.13
C ARG A 52 40.45 2.75 -12.54
N TYR A 53 39.48 3.05 -11.69
CA TYR A 53 38.43 4.05 -11.87
C TYR A 53 38.33 4.94 -10.62
N PRO A 54 39.39 5.71 -10.30
CA PRO A 54 39.39 6.54 -9.11
C PRO A 54 38.28 7.59 -9.17
N LYS A 55 37.57 7.75 -8.05
CA LYS A 55 36.59 8.83 -7.88
C LYS A 55 37.32 10.17 -7.76
N THR A 56 36.72 11.22 -8.28
CA THR A 56 37.24 12.58 -8.06
C THR A 56 37.19 12.93 -6.57
N LYS A 57 37.96 13.95 -6.16
CA LYS A 57 37.92 14.45 -4.79
C LYS A 57 36.53 14.96 -4.40
N GLU A 58 35.82 15.54 -5.37
CA GLU A 58 34.46 16.05 -5.21
C GLU A 58 33.45 14.91 -5.02
N GLU A 59 33.52 13.87 -5.86
CA GLU A 59 32.69 12.66 -5.73
C GLU A 59 32.92 11.96 -4.39
N SER A 60 34.18 11.84 -3.97
CA SER A 60 34.54 11.22 -2.69
C SER A 60 34.03 12.03 -1.51
N LYS A 61 34.14 13.37 -1.57
CA LYS A 61 33.63 14.28 -0.55
C LYS A 61 32.10 14.20 -0.47
N ARG A 62 31.40 14.23 -1.61
CA ARG A 62 29.94 14.09 -1.68
C ARG A 62 29.50 12.77 -1.05
N ARG A 63 30.07 11.65 -1.49
CA ARG A 63 29.75 10.32 -0.98
C ARG A 63 29.96 10.17 0.54
N ASN A 64 30.96 10.83 1.10
CA ASN A 64 31.24 10.73 2.54
C ASN A 64 30.34 11.61 3.40
N ASN A 65 29.87 12.74 2.86
CA ASN A 65 29.06 13.72 3.60
C ASN A 65 27.56 13.54 3.39
N GLU A 66 27.17 12.98 2.25
CA GLU A 66 25.78 12.83 1.82
C GLU A 66 25.44 11.36 1.59
N PHE A 67 24.23 10.97 2.00
CA PHE A 67 23.66 9.67 1.65
C PHE A 67 22.54 9.88 0.65
N ASP A 68 22.87 9.80 -0.63
CA ASP A 68 21.88 9.74 -1.70
C ASP A 68 21.32 8.32 -1.79
N LEU A 69 20.00 8.15 -1.60
CA LEU A 69 19.37 6.84 -1.60
C LEU A 69 19.50 6.14 -2.96
N LEU A 70 19.28 6.85 -4.06
CA LEU A 70 19.23 6.27 -5.41
C LEU A 70 20.63 5.80 -5.82
N GLU A 71 21.65 6.65 -5.59
CA GLU A 71 23.04 6.25 -5.84
C GLU A 71 23.43 5.00 -5.05
N ARG A 72 22.96 4.88 -3.79
CA ARG A 72 23.36 3.77 -2.90
C ARG A 72 22.61 2.47 -3.18
N ILE A 73 21.36 2.56 -3.62
CA ILE A 73 20.58 1.39 -4.01
C ILE A 73 21.16 0.75 -5.27
N HIS A 74 21.55 1.56 -6.26
CA HIS A 74 22.11 1.04 -7.51
C HIS A 74 23.62 0.78 -7.48
N GLU A 75 24.34 1.18 -6.43
CA GLU A 75 25.82 1.09 -6.34
C GLU A 75 26.36 -0.33 -6.57
N ALA A 76 25.58 -1.36 -6.23
CA ALA A 76 25.98 -2.76 -6.36
C ALA A 76 25.32 -3.50 -7.54
N GLU A 77 24.42 -2.86 -8.28
CA GLU A 77 23.77 -3.47 -9.44
C GLU A 77 24.77 -3.66 -10.57
N TYR A 78 24.86 -4.88 -11.09
CA TYR A 78 25.88 -5.28 -12.05
C TYR A 78 25.90 -4.40 -13.31
N GLY A 79 24.72 -3.96 -13.78
CA GLY A 79 24.59 -3.06 -14.94
C GLY A 79 25.18 -1.66 -14.73
N GLN A 80 25.45 -1.25 -13.49
CA GLN A 80 26.05 0.04 -13.13
C GLN A 80 27.56 -0.05 -12.84
N LEU A 81 28.09 -1.27 -12.74
CA LEU A 81 29.48 -1.50 -12.37
C LEU A 81 30.42 -1.35 -13.57
N LYS A 82 31.61 -0.81 -13.30
CA LYS A 82 32.71 -0.81 -14.27
C LYS A 82 33.47 -2.11 -14.13
N THR A 83 33.52 -2.89 -15.21
CA THR A 83 34.30 -4.12 -15.32
C THR A 83 35.34 -3.96 -16.45
N PRO A 84 36.55 -4.56 -16.33
CA PRO A 84 37.08 -5.33 -15.20
C PRO A 84 37.63 -4.45 -14.04
N PRO A 85 37.74 -4.95 -12.78
CA PRO A 85 37.52 -6.33 -12.31
C PRO A 85 36.05 -6.75 -12.25
N GLU A 86 35.79 -8.05 -12.05
CA GLU A 86 34.45 -8.55 -11.75
C GLU A 86 34.13 -8.39 -10.25
N PRO A 87 32.87 -8.09 -9.88
CA PRO A 87 32.44 -8.10 -8.47
C PRO A 87 32.39 -9.52 -7.91
N ALA A 88 32.34 -9.65 -6.58
CA ALA A 88 32.17 -10.94 -5.92
C ALA A 88 30.85 -11.63 -6.30
N HIS A 89 29.79 -10.84 -6.52
CA HIS A 89 28.49 -11.31 -6.95
C HIS A 89 27.86 -10.38 -8.00
N LYS A 90 27.03 -10.93 -8.88
CA LYS A 90 26.26 -10.17 -9.87
C LYS A 90 24.84 -9.95 -9.37
N LEU A 91 24.55 -8.74 -8.89
CA LEU A 91 23.20 -8.32 -8.50
C LEU A 91 22.46 -7.74 -9.69
N GLU A 92 21.28 -8.26 -9.97
CA GLU A 92 20.36 -7.73 -10.98
C GLU A 92 18.98 -7.50 -10.35
N VAL A 93 18.42 -6.30 -10.52
CA VAL A 93 17.09 -5.95 -10.03
C VAL A 93 16.23 -5.58 -11.23
N THR A 94 15.14 -6.31 -11.43
CA THR A 94 14.25 -6.16 -12.60
C THR A 94 12.81 -5.97 -12.15
N LEU A 95 12.04 -5.21 -12.92
CA LEU A 95 10.60 -5.10 -12.75
C LEU A 95 9.92 -5.93 -13.85
N GLU A 96 9.38 -7.07 -13.44
CA GLU A 96 8.77 -8.10 -14.27
C GLU A 96 7.26 -8.17 -14.08
N GLU A 97 6.56 -8.80 -15.02
CA GLU A 97 5.12 -9.07 -14.89
C GLU A 97 4.84 -9.96 -13.67
N ASP A 98 3.69 -9.79 -13.03
CA ASP A 98 3.27 -10.58 -11.86
C ASP A 98 2.88 -12.03 -12.20
N ASP A 99 3.12 -12.48 -13.43
CA ASP A 99 2.79 -13.83 -13.88
C ASP A 99 3.58 -14.90 -13.11
N PHE A 100 2.95 -16.07 -13.01
CA PHE A 100 3.54 -17.27 -12.42
C PHE A 100 4.79 -17.70 -13.18
N THR A 101 5.86 -18.00 -12.45
CA THR A 101 7.01 -18.76 -12.95
C THR A 101 7.46 -19.76 -11.89
N GLU A 102 8.06 -20.86 -12.32
CA GLU A 102 8.66 -21.85 -11.41
C GLU A 102 9.76 -21.21 -10.54
N GLU A 103 10.53 -20.27 -11.10
CA GLU A 103 11.58 -19.55 -10.38
C GLU A 103 11.00 -18.71 -9.22
N LYS A 104 9.93 -17.94 -9.47
CA LYS A 104 9.25 -17.14 -8.43
C LYS A 104 8.59 -18.03 -7.39
N PHE A 105 7.95 -19.13 -7.83
CA PHE A 105 7.34 -20.10 -6.93
C PHE A 105 8.38 -20.75 -6.00
N ALA A 106 9.58 -21.07 -6.48
CA ALA A 106 10.64 -21.64 -5.65
C ALA A 106 11.04 -20.72 -4.48
N VAL A 107 11.09 -19.40 -4.70
CA VAL A 107 11.35 -18.43 -3.63
C VAL A 107 10.18 -18.35 -2.65
N PHE A 108 8.94 -18.38 -3.15
CA PHE A 108 7.74 -18.43 -2.32
C PHE A 108 7.70 -19.70 -1.45
N ASP A 109 7.94 -20.87 -2.04
CA ASP A 109 7.98 -22.16 -1.35
C ASP A 109 9.01 -22.14 -0.21
N ASN A 110 10.22 -21.64 -0.50
CA ASN A 110 11.27 -21.47 0.49
C ASN A 110 10.82 -20.52 1.61
N TYR A 111 10.31 -19.35 1.25
CA TYR A 111 9.90 -18.32 2.22
C TYR A 111 8.82 -18.84 3.16
N GLN A 112 7.75 -19.45 2.64
CA GLN A 112 6.68 -20.01 3.44
C GLN A 112 7.16 -21.15 4.36
N ARG A 113 8.09 -22.00 3.88
CA ARG A 113 8.70 -23.05 4.72
C ARG A 113 9.50 -22.49 5.88
N VAL A 114 10.37 -21.52 5.61
CA VAL A 114 11.38 -21.05 6.58
C VAL A 114 10.79 -20.02 7.54
N ILE A 115 9.97 -19.10 7.02
CA ILE A 115 9.45 -17.96 7.79
C ILE A 115 8.09 -18.27 8.42
N HIS A 116 7.18 -18.87 7.64
CA HIS A 116 5.82 -19.18 8.11
C HIS A 116 5.65 -20.60 8.65
N LYS A 117 6.60 -21.50 8.40
CA LYS A 117 6.58 -22.91 8.83
C LYS A 117 5.37 -23.69 8.30
N GLU A 118 4.87 -23.30 7.13
CA GLU A 118 3.69 -23.91 6.49
C GLU A 118 4.00 -25.30 5.91
N GLY A 119 3.02 -26.18 5.94
CA GLY A 119 3.11 -27.53 5.39
C GLY A 119 3.12 -27.55 3.85
N PRO A 120 3.54 -28.66 3.21
CA PRO A 120 3.56 -28.77 1.74
C PRO A 120 2.16 -28.68 1.09
N GLY A 121 1.08 -28.96 1.83
CA GLY A 121 -0.29 -28.85 1.32
C GLY A 121 -0.78 -27.40 1.14
N GLU A 122 -0.18 -26.45 1.86
CA GLU A 122 -0.54 -25.03 1.82
C GLU A 122 0.33 -24.26 0.82
N ARG A 123 1.54 -24.75 0.54
CA ARG A 123 2.55 -24.12 -0.34
C ARG A 123 2.50 -24.65 -1.78
N THR A 124 1.36 -24.49 -2.46
CA THR A 124 1.16 -25.03 -3.82
C THR A 124 1.34 -23.97 -4.92
N PRO A 125 1.71 -24.34 -6.17
CA PRO A 125 1.76 -23.41 -7.30
C PRO A 125 0.45 -22.65 -7.52
N LYS A 126 -0.69 -23.33 -7.35
CA LYS A 126 -2.03 -22.72 -7.47
C LYS A 126 -2.29 -21.69 -6.38
N SER A 127 -1.88 -21.95 -5.14
CA SER A 127 -2.01 -20.99 -4.04
C SER A 127 -1.17 -19.73 -4.29
N PHE A 128 0.07 -19.90 -4.77
CA PHE A 128 0.96 -18.80 -5.14
C PHE A 128 0.35 -17.96 -6.28
N ALA A 129 -0.08 -18.60 -7.37
CA ALA A 129 -0.68 -17.90 -8.50
C ALA A 129 -1.95 -17.13 -8.11
N ARG A 130 -2.82 -17.74 -7.30
CA ARG A 130 -4.03 -17.08 -6.79
C ARG A 130 -3.73 -15.89 -5.90
N PHE A 131 -2.70 -16.01 -5.04
CA PHE A 131 -2.39 -15.00 -4.04
C PHE A 131 -1.58 -13.83 -4.63
N LEU A 132 -0.57 -14.11 -5.45
CA LEU A 132 0.44 -13.13 -5.85
C LEU A 132 0.51 -12.87 -7.36
N CYS A 133 -0.21 -13.62 -8.20
CA CYS A 133 -0.19 -13.44 -9.66
C CYS A 133 -1.54 -13.06 -10.27
N SER A 134 -2.61 -13.04 -9.47
CA SER A 134 -3.99 -12.86 -9.94
C SER A 134 -4.55 -11.49 -9.54
N SER A 135 -3.84 -10.43 -9.91
CA SER A 135 -4.28 -9.07 -9.60
C SER A 135 -5.45 -8.62 -10.48
N PRO A 136 -6.44 -7.89 -9.93
CA PRO A 136 -7.47 -7.22 -10.74
C PRO A 136 -6.95 -5.99 -11.49
N LEU A 137 -5.74 -5.50 -11.18
CA LEU A 137 -5.19 -4.29 -11.79
C LEU A 137 -4.66 -4.57 -13.20
N ARG A 138 -5.13 -3.81 -14.17
CA ARG A 138 -4.69 -3.95 -15.57
C ARG A 138 -3.35 -3.26 -15.80
N ARG A 139 -2.35 -4.05 -16.21
CA ARG A 139 -1.03 -3.56 -16.61
C ARG A 139 -1.16 -2.66 -17.85
N HIS A 140 -0.64 -1.44 -17.78
CA HIS A 140 -0.51 -0.54 -18.93
C HIS A 140 0.58 0.50 -18.70
N THR A 141 0.94 1.24 -19.74
CA THR A 141 1.90 2.35 -19.63
C THR A 141 1.23 3.65 -20.05
N GLU A 142 1.17 4.60 -19.12
CA GLU A 142 0.73 5.95 -19.41
C GLU A 142 1.90 6.79 -19.93
N THR A 143 1.63 7.60 -20.94
CA THR A 143 2.58 8.63 -21.39
C THR A 143 2.12 9.96 -20.82
N ARG A 144 2.95 10.55 -19.96
CA ARG A 144 2.68 11.86 -19.36
C ARG A 144 2.85 12.97 -20.41
N PRO A 145 2.28 14.17 -20.17
CA PRO A 145 2.41 15.31 -21.09
C PRO A 145 3.86 15.71 -21.41
N ASP A 146 4.80 15.44 -20.50
CA ASP A 146 6.25 15.69 -20.67
C ASP A 146 6.97 14.58 -21.49
N GLY A 147 6.24 13.59 -21.99
CA GLY A 147 6.77 12.45 -22.75
C GLY A 147 7.32 11.31 -21.88
N THR A 148 7.34 11.47 -20.56
CA THR A 148 7.79 10.40 -19.66
C THR A 148 6.76 9.26 -19.61
N LYS A 149 7.24 8.02 -19.52
CA LYS A 149 6.40 6.82 -19.45
C LYS A 149 6.27 6.35 -18.01
N LYS A 150 5.05 6.05 -17.57
CA LYS A 150 4.74 5.53 -16.23
C LYS A 150 4.03 4.19 -16.35
N ARG A 151 4.54 3.15 -15.69
CA ARG A 151 3.94 1.81 -15.70
C ARG A 151 2.88 1.69 -14.61
N LEU A 152 1.67 1.30 -14.95
CA LEU A 152 0.60 1.06 -13.98
C LEU A 152 0.17 -0.40 -14.01
N GLY A 153 -0.34 -0.90 -12.90
CA GLY A 153 -0.74 -2.31 -12.71
C GLY A 153 0.17 -3.05 -11.75
N SER A 154 -0.01 -4.36 -11.68
CA SER A 154 0.76 -5.22 -10.78
C SER A 154 2.02 -5.76 -11.42
N TYR A 155 3.09 -5.84 -10.64
CA TYR A 155 4.41 -6.26 -11.09
C TYR A 155 5.16 -7.00 -9.97
N HIS A 156 6.13 -7.80 -10.37
CA HIS A 156 7.11 -8.41 -9.47
C HIS A 156 8.46 -7.71 -9.65
N GLN A 157 8.97 -7.08 -8.59
CA GLN A 157 10.36 -6.63 -8.53
C GLN A 157 11.24 -7.81 -8.12
N CYS A 158 11.99 -8.35 -9.07
CA CYS A 158 12.80 -9.55 -8.94
C CYS A 158 14.26 -9.18 -8.64
N TYR A 159 14.85 -9.84 -7.64
CA TYR A 159 16.23 -9.63 -7.21
C TYR A 159 17.03 -10.91 -7.48
N ARG A 160 17.96 -10.88 -8.43
CA ARG A 160 18.83 -12.01 -8.76
C ARG A 160 20.24 -11.76 -8.27
N LEU A 161 20.83 -12.78 -7.66
CA LEU A 161 22.23 -12.82 -7.26
C LEU A 161 22.89 -13.98 -8.00
N ASP A 162 23.91 -13.68 -8.81
CA ASP A 162 24.62 -14.66 -9.65
C ASP A 162 23.67 -15.48 -10.55
N GLY A 163 22.64 -14.81 -11.08
CA GLY A 163 21.62 -15.41 -11.92
C GLY A 163 20.55 -16.23 -11.18
N LYS A 164 20.63 -16.38 -9.85
CA LYS A 164 19.58 -17.01 -9.03
C LYS A 164 18.64 -15.96 -8.44
N LEU A 165 17.33 -16.09 -8.64
CA LEU A 165 16.33 -15.29 -7.93
C LEU A 165 16.35 -15.57 -6.42
N VAL A 166 16.55 -14.51 -5.62
CA VAL A 166 16.69 -14.58 -4.17
C VAL A 166 15.67 -13.73 -3.42
N ALA A 167 14.98 -12.82 -4.09
CA ALA A 167 13.84 -12.11 -3.52
C ALA A 167 12.86 -11.64 -4.59
N VAL A 168 11.61 -11.43 -4.18
CA VAL A 168 10.54 -10.88 -5.00
C VAL A 168 9.72 -9.90 -4.16
N GLY A 169 9.64 -8.64 -4.61
CA GLY A 169 8.64 -7.67 -4.14
C GLY A 169 7.42 -7.73 -5.05
N VAL A 170 6.23 -7.93 -4.48
CA VAL A 170 4.94 -7.92 -5.17
C VAL A 170 4.35 -6.53 -5.02
N LEU A 171 4.26 -5.81 -6.14
CA LEU A 171 4.00 -4.37 -6.16
C LEU A 171 2.78 -4.04 -7.01
N ASP A 172 1.91 -3.18 -6.50
CA ASP A 172 0.90 -2.50 -7.28
C ASP A 172 1.39 -1.07 -7.59
N LEU A 173 1.55 -0.76 -8.88
CA LEU A 173 1.90 0.56 -9.37
C LEU A 173 0.62 1.31 -9.75
N LEU A 174 0.30 2.35 -9.00
CA LEU A 174 -0.89 3.17 -9.17
C LEU A 174 -0.51 4.61 -9.56
N PRO A 175 -1.44 5.44 -10.05
CA PRO A 175 -1.13 6.75 -10.61
C PRO A 175 -0.27 7.65 -9.71
N GLN A 176 -0.33 7.49 -8.39
CA GLN A 176 0.46 8.28 -7.45
C GLN A 176 1.34 7.45 -6.51
N CYS A 177 1.28 6.12 -6.56
CA CYS A 177 1.96 5.31 -5.56
C CYS A 177 2.52 3.98 -6.02
N VAL A 178 3.51 3.51 -5.25
CA VAL A 178 3.94 2.11 -5.22
C VAL A 178 3.34 1.50 -3.95
N SER A 179 2.52 0.46 -4.09
CA SER A 179 1.96 -0.28 -2.97
C SER A 179 2.68 -1.62 -2.82
N SER A 180 3.31 -1.81 -1.65
CA SER A 180 3.98 -3.05 -1.25
C SER A 180 2.94 -4.08 -0.82
N VAL A 181 2.53 -4.96 -1.73
CA VAL A 181 1.53 -6.00 -1.45
C VAL A 181 2.14 -7.12 -0.62
N TYR A 182 3.30 -7.62 -1.05
CA TYR A 182 4.00 -8.72 -0.37
C TYR A 182 5.49 -8.70 -0.69
N PHE A 183 6.32 -9.22 0.21
CA PHE A 183 7.75 -9.35 -0.04
C PHE A 183 8.25 -10.70 0.45
N LEU A 184 8.81 -11.49 -0.46
CA LEU A 184 9.31 -12.84 -0.20
C LEU A 184 10.78 -12.97 -0.59
N TYR A 185 11.51 -13.83 0.12
CA TYR A 185 12.94 -14.00 -0.09
C TYR A 185 13.44 -15.41 0.26
N ASP A 186 14.53 -15.79 -0.39
CA ASP A 186 15.29 -17.02 -0.15
C ASP A 186 16.13 -16.88 1.13
N GLU A 187 16.29 -17.98 1.87
CA GLU A 187 17.01 -17.99 3.14
C GLU A 187 18.50 -17.62 2.99
N SER A 188 19.08 -17.80 1.80
CA SER A 188 20.48 -17.47 1.49
C SER A 188 20.85 -16.00 1.77
N ILE A 189 19.87 -15.09 1.70
CA ILE A 189 20.09 -13.66 1.95
C ILE A 189 19.55 -13.18 3.30
N HIS A 190 19.03 -14.08 4.15
CA HIS A 190 18.38 -13.73 5.42
C HIS A 190 19.24 -12.82 6.32
N LYS A 191 20.55 -13.09 6.38
CA LYS A 191 21.53 -12.33 7.17
C LYS A 191 21.65 -10.85 6.77
N PHE A 192 21.14 -10.44 5.62
CA PHE A 192 21.21 -9.08 5.10
C PHE A 192 19.95 -8.25 5.33
N SER A 193 18.98 -8.75 6.11
CA SER A 193 17.72 -8.04 6.37
C SER A 193 16.94 -7.71 5.08
N PRO A 194 16.61 -8.72 4.25
CA PRO A 194 16.06 -8.52 2.92
C PRO A 194 14.75 -7.72 2.89
N GLY A 195 13.89 -7.82 3.90
CA GLY A 195 12.68 -6.98 3.97
C GLY A 195 12.97 -5.47 4.07
N LYS A 196 14.08 -5.08 4.72
CA LYS A 196 14.51 -3.68 4.78
C LYS A 196 15.13 -3.23 3.48
N LEU A 197 15.91 -4.09 2.83
CA LEU A 197 16.44 -3.83 1.49
C LEU A 197 15.29 -3.64 0.49
N GLY A 198 14.31 -4.55 0.49
CA GLY A 198 13.11 -4.48 -0.33
C GLY A 198 12.38 -3.15 -0.20
N ALA A 199 12.02 -2.75 1.02
CA ALA A 199 11.37 -1.46 1.27
C ALA A 199 12.19 -0.27 0.74
N LEU A 200 13.52 -0.28 0.90
CA LEU A 200 14.39 0.80 0.42
C LEU A 200 14.47 0.84 -1.12
N HIS A 201 14.47 -0.32 -1.78
CA HIS A 201 14.39 -0.43 -3.25
C HIS A 201 13.02 0.01 -3.78
N GLU A 202 11.93 -0.32 -3.10
CA GLU A 202 10.58 0.11 -3.48
C GLU A 202 10.39 1.62 -3.33
N ILE A 203 10.92 2.22 -2.27
CA ILE A 203 10.91 3.67 -2.09
C ILE A 203 11.79 4.35 -3.16
N ALA A 204 12.95 3.77 -3.50
CA ALA A 204 13.79 4.26 -4.58
C ALA A 204 13.06 4.20 -5.95
N LEU A 205 12.43 3.06 -6.26
CA LEU A 205 11.56 2.88 -7.43
C LEU A 205 10.45 3.94 -7.48
N ALA A 206 9.79 4.18 -6.34
CA ALA A 206 8.75 5.19 -6.23
C ALA A 206 9.27 6.58 -6.62
N ARG A 207 10.42 6.97 -6.06
CA ARG A 207 11.06 8.25 -6.32
C ARG A 207 11.54 8.39 -7.77
N GLU A 208 12.19 7.37 -8.32
CA GLU A 208 12.74 7.35 -9.69
C GLU A 208 11.65 7.48 -10.76
N GLN A 209 10.54 6.75 -10.59
CA GLN A 209 9.45 6.73 -11.57
C GLN A 209 8.36 7.78 -11.28
N GLY A 210 8.59 8.66 -10.31
CA GLY A 210 7.69 9.74 -9.94
C GLY A 210 6.34 9.25 -9.43
N TYR A 211 6.35 8.21 -8.58
CA TYR A 211 5.26 7.89 -7.66
C TYR A 211 5.53 8.62 -6.36
N ARG A 212 4.65 9.56 -6.02
CA ARG A 212 4.81 10.39 -4.82
C ARG A 212 4.79 9.54 -3.55
N TRP A 213 3.92 8.53 -3.50
CA TRP A 213 3.66 7.79 -2.28
C TRP A 213 4.21 6.37 -2.34
N TRP A 214 4.72 5.88 -1.22
CA TRP A 214 4.95 4.46 -0.98
C TRP A 214 4.00 3.99 0.13
N TYR A 215 3.26 2.93 -0.14
CA TYR A 215 2.32 2.31 0.80
C TYR A 215 2.88 0.97 1.26
N PRO A 216 3.27 0.82 2.54
CA PRO A 216 3.79 -0.44 3.07
C PRO A 216 2.69 -1.48 3.39
N GLY A 217 1.45 -1.26 2.94
CA GLY A 217 0.25 -1.98 3.37
C GLY A 217 -0.27 -1.52 4.74
N TYR A 218 -1.28 -2.21 5.28
CA TYR A 218 -1.91 -1.86 6.56
C TYR A 218 -0.92 -1.82 7.72
N TYR A 219 -1.24 -1.03 8.73
CA TYR A 219 -0.54 -0.92 10.01
C TYR A 219 -1.50 -1.26 11.15
N ILE A 220 -1.17 -2.28 11.93
CA ILE A 220 -1.89 -2.65 13.14
C ILE A 220 -0.99 -2.30 14.31
N HIS A 221 -1.35 -1.27 15.08
CA HIS A 221 -0.50 -0.70 16.12
C HIS A 221 -0.16 -1.70 17.24
N SER A 222 -1.14 -2.54 17.60
CA SER A 222 -1.01 -3.60 18.60
C SER A 222 -0.13 -4.78 18.15
N CYS A 223 0.18 -4.92 16.85
CA CYS A 223 0.95 -6.03 16.30
C CYS A 223 2.46 -5.73 16.30
N PRO A 224 3.29 -6.42 17.13
CA PRO A 224 4.73 -6.13 17.19
C PRO A 224 5.45 -6.34 15.87
N LYS A 225 5.00 -7.32 15.05
CA LYS A 225 5.57 -7.62 13.73
C LYS A 225 5.35 -6.50 12.71
N MET A 226 4.45 -5.55 12.98
CA MET A 226 4.13 -4.45 12.07
C MET A 226 4.74 -3.11 12.49
N ARG A 227 5.34 -3.05 13.69
CA ARG A 227 5.96 -1.81 14.21
C ARG A 227 7.10 -1.29 13.35
N TYR A 228 7.83 -2.17 12.65
CA TYR A 228 8.94 -1.76 11.78
C TYR A 228 8.52 -0.78 10.67
N LYS A 229 7.24 -0.76 10.25
CA LYS A 229 6.75 0.15 9.20
C LYS A 229 6.89 1.63 9.62
N MET A 230 6.93 1.89 10.93
CA MET A 230 7.17 3.21 11.52
C MET A 230 8.60 3.72 11.36
N ASP A 231 9.56 2.83 11.09
CA ASP A 231 10.97 3.20 10.98
C ASP A 231 11.30 3.90 9.65
N TYR A 232 10.36 3.91 8.71
CA TYR A 232 10.42 4.69 7.48
C TYR A 232 9.66 5.97 7.72
N ALA A 233 10.29 7.13 7.56
CA ALA A 233 9.68 8.42 7.91
C ALA A 233 10.09 9.51 6.90
N PRO A 234 9.26 10.55 6.69
CA PRO A 234 7.97 10.80 7.35
C PRO A 234 6.85 9.86 6.89
N GLN A 235 5.93 9.53 7.79
CA GLN A 235 4.73 8.73 7.51
C GLN A 235 3.49 9.55 7.80
N TYR A 236 2.43 9.22 7.09
CA TYR A 236 1.10 9.76 7.27
C TYR A 236 0.14 8.60 7.52
N ILE A 237 -0.86 8.82 8.37
CA ILE A 237 -1.93 7.89 8.69
C ILE A 237 -3.24 8.42 8.10
N LEU A 238 -4.07 7.52 7.58
CA LEU A 238 -5.41 7.86 7.11
C LEU A 238 -6.38 7.87 8.28
N ASP A 239 -7.05 8.99 8.53
CA ASP A 239 -8.14 9.06 9.51
C ASP A 239 -9.31 8.18 9.03
N PRO A 240 -9.75 7.21 9.84
CA PRO A 240 -10.79 6.28 9.43
C PRO A 240 -12.17 6.93 9.25
N ALA A 241 -12.44 8.06 9.91
CA ALA A 241 -13.72 8.75 9.87
C ALA A 241 -13.82 9.77 8.73
N THR A 242 -12.78 10.60 8.54
CA THR A 242 -12.82 11.69 7.55
C THR A 242 -12.06 11.39 6.27
N LEU A 243 -11.27 10.32 6.24
CA LEU A 243 -10.36 9.99 5.14
C LEU A 243 -9.28 11.05 4.87
N SER A 244 -9.04 11.94 5.85
CA SER A 244 -7.91 12.87 5.81
C SER A 244 -6.59 12.17 6.09
N TRP A 245 -5.50 12.75 5.61
CA TRP A 245 -4.16 12.27 5.88
C TRP A 245 -3.49 13.16 6.90
N ASP A 246 -3.06 12.57 8.01
CA ASP A 246 -2.43 13.26 9.12
C ASP A 246 -1.01 12.72 9.34
N PRO A 247 -0.05 13.55 9.82
CA PRO A 247 1.28 13.07 10.17
C PRO A 247 1.21 11.98 11.24
N LEU A 248 1.87 10.85 11.00
CA LEU A 248 1.98 9.77 11.99
C LEU A 248 3.19 10.03 12.89
N ASP A 249 3.00 10.92 13.85
CA ASP A 249 4.03 11.39 14.78
C ASP A 249 3.90 10.78 16.18
N LYS A 250 4.70 11.28 17.13
CA LYS A 250 4.68 10.82 18.53
C LYS A 250 3.34 11.08 19.23
N THR A 251 2.63 12.13 18.85
CA THR A 251 1.34 12.49 19.43
C THR A 251 0.30 11.45 19.03
N VAL A 252 0.24 11.14 17.73
CA VAL A 252 -0.67 10.10 17.21
C VAL A 252 -0.33 8.73 17.77
N LEU A 253 0.95 8.38 17.86
CA LEU A 253 1.37 7.12 18.49
C LEU A 253 0.93 7.03 19.95
N ALA A 254 1.03 8.11 20.73
CA ALA A 254 0.57 8.14 22.11
C ALA A 254 -0.96 8.01 22.25
N LEU A 255 -1.74 8.41 21.23
CA LEU A 255 -3.18 8.16 21.18
C LEU A 255 -3.46 6.68 20.89
N LEU A 256 -2.75 6.10 19.92
CA LEU A 256 -2.85 4.68 19.56
C LEU A 256 -2.42 3.75 20.70
N ASP A 257 -1.51 4.17 21.57
CA ASP A 257 -1.13 3.44 22.78
C ASP A 257 -2.26 3.39 23.83
N LYS A 258 -3.16 4.39 23.84
CA LYS A 258 -4.21 4.55 24.86
C LYS A 258 -5.55 3.98 24.44
N SER A 259 -5.82 3.91 23.14
CA SER A 259 -7.13 3.51 22.60
C SER A 259 -6.97 2.46 21.52
N PRO A 260 -7.81 1.40 21.50
CA PRO A 260 -7.77 0.41 20.42
C PRO A 260 -8.09 1.04 19.06
N TYR A 261 -9.02 2.01 19.04
CA TYR A 261 -9.44 2.75 17.84
C TYR A 261 -9.19 4.25 18.02
N VAL A 262 -8.65 4.91 16.99
CA VAL A 262 -8.32 6.33 16.96
C VAL A 262 -8.81 6.94 15.65
N SER A 263 -9.59 8.01 15.76
CA SER A 263 -9.87 8.96 14.69
C SER A 263 -9.48 10.35 15.20
N LEU A 264 -8.51 10.97 14.53
CA LEU A 264 -7.90 12.22 14.98
C LEU A 264 -8.90 13.37 14.89
N SER A 265 -9.68 13.42 13.82
CA SER A 265 -10.79 14.37 13.65
C SER A 265 -11.79 14.29 14.80
N GLN A 266 -12.21 13.08 15.19
CA GLN A 266 -13.14 12.88 16.30
C GLN A 266 -12.51 13.20 17.67
N HIS A 267 -11.19 13.00 17.83
CA HIS A 267 -10.49 13.40 19.04
C HIS A 267 -10.41 14.93 19.18
N ILE A 268 -10.08 15.63 18.09
CA ILE A 268 -10.04 17.09 18.06
C ILE A 268 -11.42 17.64 18.43
N ASP A 269 -12.49 17.21 17.76
CA ASP A 269 -13.85 17.67 18.03
C ASP A 269 -14.26 17.47 19.50
N ARG A 270 -13.87 16.36 20.12
CA ARG A 270 -14.13 16.11 21.55
C ARG A 270 -13.35 17.05 22.45
N GLU A 271 -12.08 17.32 22.17
CA GLU A 271 -11.29 18.29 22.92
C GLU A 271 -11.84 19.71 22.77
N THR A 272 -12.21 20.14 21.56
CA THR A 272 -12.85 21.46 21.34
C THR A 272 -14.18 21.56 22.11
N VAL A 273 -15.02 20.52 22.07
CA VAL A 273 -16.29 20.50 22.81
C VAL A 273 -16.08 20.50 24.32
N LEU A 274 -15.03 19.82 24.83
CA LEU A 274 -14.68 19.85 26.24
C LEU A 274 -14.13 21.21 26.69
N GLU A 275 -13.29 21.85 25.86
CA GLU A 275 -12.79 23.22 26.09
C GLU A 275 -13.92 24.26 26.04
N GLU A 276 -14.87 24.12 25.11
CA GLU A 276 -16.05 24.99 25.03
C GLU A 276 -17.02 24.78 26.21
N ARG A 277 -17.13 23.54 26.72
CA ARG A 277 -17.93 23.20 27.92
C ARG A 277 -17.27 23.68 29.21
N ASP A 278 -15.95 23.83 29.27
CA ASP A 278 -15.26 24.38 30.45
C ASP A 278 -15.51 25.90 30.64
N VAL A 279 -16.12 26.56 29.66
CA VAL A 279 -16.57 27.96 29.75
C VAL A 279 -18.05 28.08 30.19
N ASN A 280 -18.82 26.99 30.22
CA ASN A 280 -20.21 26.99 30.69
C ASN A 280 -20.61 25.64 31.33
N LYS A 281 -20.49 25.52 32.66
CA LYS A 281 -21.16 24.47 33.44
C LYS A 281 -22.69 24.75 33.51
N PRO A 282 -23.56 23.71 33.40
CA PRO A 282 -23.62 22.67 34.44
C PRO A 282 -23.64 21.22 33.93
N GLU A 283 -23.36 20.33 34.89
CA GLU A 283 -23.28 18.87 34.79
C GLU A 283 -24.61 18.21 34.45
N ALA A 284 -24.59 17.30 33.47
CA ALA A 284 -25.57 16.21 33.35
C ALA A 284 -24.83 14.95 32.88
N GLY A 285 -24.96 13.88 33.66
CA GLY A 285 -24.31 12.60 33.42
C GLY A 285 -24.76 11.97 32.11
N PHE A 286 -23.79 11.60 31.29
CA PHE A 286 -24.00 10.70 30.15
C PHE A 286 -24.05 9.28 30.68
N LYS A 287 -25.11 8.56 30.33
CA LYS A 287 -25.19 7.11 30.45
C LYS A 287 -24.41 6.51 29.29
N ASP A 288 -23.42 5.69 29.60
CA ASP A 288 -22.84 4.73 28.66
C ASP A 288 -23.92 3.69 28.34
N ASP A 289 -24.33 3.64 27.08
CA ASP A 289 -25.14 2.55 26.55
C ASP A 289 -24.17 1.52 25.94
N ASN A 290 -23.69 0.62 26.80
CA ASN A 290 -22.99 -0.59 26.39
C ASN A 290 -24.04 -1.60 25.92
N GLY A 291 -24.33 -1.59 24.62
CA GLY A 291 -24.92 -2.72 23.91
C GLY A 291 -23.80 -3.61 23.38
N ASP A 292 -23.39 -4.59 24.18
CA ASP A 292 -22.59 -5.72 23.71
C ASP A 292 -23.47 -6.62 22.84
N GLU A 293 -23.23 -6.65 21.53
CA GLU A 293 -23.61 -7.79 20.69
C GLU A 293 -22.41 -8.18 19.82
N ASP A 294 -21.62 -9.12 20.36
CA ASP A 294 -20.73 -9.97 19.57
C ASP A 294 -21.59 -10.81 18.61
N SER A 295 -21.51 -10.51 17.32
CA SER A 295 -21.95 -11.44 16.27
C SER A 295 -20.96 -11.46 15.12
N ASP A 296 -19.99 -12.37 15.22
CA ASP A 296 -19.27 -12.91 14.07
C ASP A 296 -20.24 -13.77 13.23
N GLU A 297 -21.06 -13.14 12.39
CA GLU A 297 -21.78 -13.83 11.30
C GLU A 297 -21.90 -12.92 10.07
N ASP A 298 -21.40 -13.43 8.94
CA ASP A 298 -21.22 -12.72 7.68
C ASP A 298 -22.55 -12.28 7.04
N GLY A 299 -22.86 -10.98 7.18
CA GLY A 299 -23.86 -10.27 6.37
C GLY A 299 -24.63 -9.23 7.17
N ILE A 300 -24.39 -7.94 6.93
CA ILE A 300 -25.29 -6.89 7.41
C ILE A 300 -26.63 -7.10 6.68
N ASP A 301 -27.64 -7.56 7.41
CA ASP A 301 -29.03 -7.63 6.92
C ASP A 301 -29.63 -6.22 6.96
N GLY A 302 -29.23 -5.36 6.02
CA GLY A 302 -29.59 -3.94 6.02
C GLY A 302 -28.73 -3.09 5.08
N SER A 303 -28.93 -1.77 5.12
CA SER A 303 -28.14 -0.87 4.29
C SER A 303 -26.75 -0.63 4.90
N LEU A 304 -25.73 -0.44 4.05
CA LEU A 304 -24.40 0.02 4.46
C LEU A 304 -24.47 1.30 5.30
N PHE A 305 -25.42 2.18 5.02
CA PHE A 305 -25.59 3.45 5.73
C PHE A 305 -26.13 3.27 7.15
N ASP A 306 -26.77 2.14 7.45
CA ASP A 306 -27.26 1.81 8.79
C ASP A 306 -26.13 1.31 9.70
N ALA A 307 -25.04 0.81 9.11
CA ALA A 307 -23.91 0.24 9.84
C ALA A 307 -23.04 1.29 10.57
N ASN A 308 -23.27 2.59 10.32
CA ASN A 308 -22.51 3.71 10.90
C ASN A 308 -20.97 3.51 10.84
N MET A 309 -20.51 2.85 9.78
CA MET A 309 -19.11 2.49 9.61
C MET A 309 -18.26 3.76 9.40
N PRO A 310 -17.11 3.92 10.10
CA PRO A 310 -16.27 5.09 9.94
C PRO A 310 -15.91 5.41 8.48
N GLY A 311 -16.18 6.67 8.12
CA GLY A 311 -15.89 7.28 6.82
C GLY A 311 -16.68 6.73 5.64
N ILE A 312 -17.79 6.07 5.91
CA ILE A 312 -18.92 6.04 4.97
C ILE A 312 -19.70 7.35 5.12
N PRO A 313 -20.00 8.06 4.02
CA PRO A 313 -20.84 9.25 4.08
C PRO A 313 -22.24 8.90 4.58
N THR A 314 -22.87 9.82 5.30
CA THR A 314 -24.26 9.71 5.71
C THR A 314 -25.19 9.74 4.50
N LEU A 315 -26.41 9.21 4.67
CA LEU A 315 -27.41 9.26 3.61
C LEU A 315 -27.78 10.69 3.20
N ALA A 316 -27.74 11.63 4.15
CA ALA A 316 -27.95 13.06 3.89
C ALA A 316 -26.81 13.67 3.04
N GLU A 317 -25.55 13.31 3.31
CA GLU A 317 -24.43 13.75 2.47
C GLU A 317 -24.53 13.18 1.05
N MET A 318 -25.03 11.95 0.92
CA MET A 318 -25.26 11.28 -0.36
C MET A 318 -26.35 11.92 -1.21
N GLU A 319 -27.30 12.69 -0.65
CA GLU A 319 -28.32 13.41 -1.44
C GLU A 319 -27.70 14.39 -2.45
N SER A 320 -26.50 14.91 -2.15
CA SER A 320 -25.77 15.86 -3.01
C SER A 320 -24.93 15.20 -4.09
N VAL A 321 -24.84 13.87 -4.11
CA VAL A 321 -23.96 13.13 -5.01
C VAL A 321 -24.72 12.74 -6.27
N ASP A 322 -24.29 13.29 -7.40
CA ASP A 322 -24.83 12.92 -8.71
C ASP A 322 -24.34 11.53 -9.12
N MET A 323 -25.31 10.64 -9.36
CA MET A 323 -25.09 9.26 -9.80
C MET A 323 -25.74 8.97 -11.15
N ASP A 324 -26.44 9.93 -11.75
CA ASP A 324 -27.26 9.74 -12.94
C ASP A 324 -26.37 9.37 -14.15
N ASP A 325 -25.20 9.99 -14.24
CA ASP A 325 -24.23 9.81 -15.33
C ASP A 325 -23.24 8.65 -15.14
N ILE A 326 -23.36 7.87 -14.05
CA ILE A 326 -22.55 6.66 -13.89
C ILE A 326 -22.81 5.74 -15.08
N ARG A 327 -21.73 5.25 -15.71
CA ARG A 327 -21.85 4.45 -16.93
C ARG A 327 -22.23 3.02 -16.61
N VAL A 328 -23.09 2.44 -17.42
CA VAL A 328 -23.50 1.03 -17.37
C VAL A 328 -23.20 0.37 -18.70
N LEU A 329 -22.50 -0.75 -18.66
CA LEU A 329 -22.25 -1.58 -19.83
C LEU A 329 -23.45 -2.51 -20.07
N GLY A 330 -24.22 -2.23 -21.13
CA GLY A 330 -25.41 -3.00 -21.49
C GLY A 330 -25.11 -4.26 -22.33
N PRO A 331 -26.10 -5.16 -22.47
CA PRO A 331 -25.98 -6.34 -23.30
C PRO A 331 -25.89 -6.04 -24.79
N SER A 332 -25.12 -6.89 -25.49
CA SER A 332 -24.72 -6.80 -26.89
C SER A 332 -25.71 -6.08 -27.83
N PRO A 333 -25.26 -5.13 -28.67
CA PRO A 333 -23.90 -4.60 -28.73
C PRO A 333 -23.53 -3.88 -27.42
N ALA A 334 -22.26 -3.94 -27.03
CA ALA A 334 -21.75 -3.37 -25.77
C ALA A 334 -21.86 -1.82 -25.79
N LEU A 335 -23.07 -1.32 -25.60
CA LEU A 335 -23.42 0.08 -25.52
C LEU A 335 -23.25 0.54 -24.09
N LEU A 336 -22.80 1.78 -23.94
CA LEU A 336 -22.71 2.47 -22.67
C LEU A 336 -23.96 3.31 -22.50
N TYR A 337 -24.66 3.09 -21.39
CA TYR A 337 -25.82 3.87 -20.96
C TYR A 337 -25.46 4.65 -19.70
N SER A 338 -26.18 5.72 -19.42
CA SER A 338 -26.17 6.37 -18.10
C SER A 338 -27.12 5.61 -17.15
N MET A 339 -26.90 5.67 -15.84
CA MET A 339 -27.83 5.08 -14.86
C MET A 339 -29.24 5.65 -15.02
N SER A 340 -29.34 6.94 -15.36
CA SER A 340 -30.62 7.62 -15.67
C SER A 340 -31.38 7.02 -16.84
N ASP A 341 -30.73 6.27 -17.74
CA ASP A 341 -31.41 5.61 -18.86
C ASP A 341 -32.10 4.31 -18.42
N LEU A 342 -31.83 3.82 -17.21
CA LEU A 342 -32.40 2.57 -16.69
C LEU A 342 -33.86 2.76 -16.27
N VAL A 343 -34.72 1.85 -16.72
CA VAL A 343 -36.12 1.78 -16.29
C VAL A 343 -36.17 1.61 -14.76
N GLY A 344 -36.91 2.51 -14.10
CA GLY A 344 -37.07 2.51 -12.64
C GLY A 344 -36.00 3.28 -11.87
N TRP A 345 -35.02 3.90 -12.54
CA TRP A 345 -34.03 4.76 -11.87
C TRP A 345 -34.66 5.97 -11.18
N ASP A 346 -35.61 6.62 -11.85
CA ASP A 346 -36.33 7.79 -11.33
C ASP A 346 -37.53 7.43 -10.44
N ASP A 347 -37.96 6.17 -10.45
CA ASP A 347 -39.07 5.66 -9.62
C ASP A 347 -38.63 5.30 -8.19
N CYS A 348 -37.36 5.53 -7.86
CA CYS A 348 -36.79 5.28 -6.54
C CYS A 348 -35.79 6.35 -6.14
N THR A 349 -35.49 6.36 -4.84
CA THR A 349 -34.53 7.26 -4.20
C THR A 349 -33.43 6.43 -3.53
N ILE A 350 -32.42 7.12 -3.01
CA ILE A 350 -31.35 6.49 -2.22
C ILE A 350 -31.85 5.91 -0.88
N TYR A 351 -33.07 6.27 -0.44
CA TYR A 351 -33.72 5.77 0.77
C TYR A 351 -34.46 4.44 0.55
N ASP A 352 -34.73 4.07 -0.71
CA ASP A 352 -35.52 2.90 -1.06
C ASP A 352 -34.68 1.61 -1.13
N TRP A 353 -33.95 1.25 -0.07
CA TRP A 353 -33.18 0.01 -0.06
C TRP A 353 -34.08 -1.24 -0.18
N PRO A 354 -33.74 -2.27 -0.99
CA PRO A 354 -32.51 -2.49 -1.76
C PRO A 354 -32.63 -2.13 -3.25
N LYS A 355 -33.43 -1.13 -3.64
CA LYS A 355 -33.59 -0.74 -5.06
C LYS A 355 -32.28 -0.20 -5.65
N ILE A 356 -32.22 -0.14 -6.99
CA ILE A 356 -30.99 0.14 -7.74
C ILE A 356 -30.29 1.45 -7.35
N LYS A 357 -31.03 2.54 -7.11
CA LYS A 357 -30.45 3.84 -6.73
C LYS A 357 -29.84 3.79 -5.31
N ALA A 358 -30.50 3.11 -4.36
CA ALA A 358 -29.94 2.86 -3.03
C ALA A 358 -28.69 1.97 -3.09
N ARG A 359 -28.69 0.87 -3.87
CA ARG A 359 -27.50 0.02 -4.05
C ARG A 359 -26.34 0.76 -4.72
N MET A 360 -26.62 1.65 -5.66
CA MET A 360 -25.60 2.50 -6.28
C MET A 360 -25.03 3.49 -5.26
N ALA A 361 -25.89 4.09 -4.42
CA ALA A 361 -25.44 4.94 -3.33
C ALA A 361 -24.53 4.18 -2.35
N GLU A 362 -24.84 2.92 -2.00
CA GLU A 362 -23.96 2.08 -1.18
C GLU A 362 -22.58 1.87 -1.83
N LEU A 363 -22.56 1.56 -3.14
CA LEU A 363 -21.32 1.38 -3.88
C LEU A 363 -20.48 2.66 -3.89
N VAL A 364 -21.10 3.80 -4.21
CA VAL A 364 -20.42 5.11 -4.25
C VAL A 364 -19.97 5.52 -2.85
N GLY A 365 -20.80 5.33 -1.82
CA GLY A 365 -20.45 5.60 -0.43
C GLY A 365 -19.26 4.76 0.05
N ALA A 366 -19.20 3.49 -0.34
CA ALA A 366 -18.08 2.60 -0.02
C ALA A 366 -16.79 2.97 -0.78
N MET A 367 -16.90 3.44 -2.02
CA MET A 367 -15.75 3.75 -2.88
C MET A 367 -15.22 5.19 -2.72
N GLY A 368 -16.09 6.12 -2.31
CA GLY A 368 -15.82 7.55 -2.25
C GLY A 368 -16.75 8.34 -3.18
N THR A 369 -17.23 9.49 -2.70
CA THR A 369 -18.18 10.35 -3.43
C THR A 369 -17.59 11.04 -4.66
N ASP A 370 -16.26 11.01 -4.85
CA ASP A 370 -15.55 11.52 -6.03
C ASP A 370 -15.40 10.47 -7.16
N THR A 371 -15.85 9.25 -6.92
CA THR A 371 -15.73 8.14 -7.87
C THR A 371 -16.76 8.07 -8.98
N PRO A 372 -18.02 8.57 -8.87
CA PRO A 372 -19.03 8.49 -9.94
C PRO A 372 -18.53 8.77 -11.37
N PRO A 373 -17.78 9.86 -11.66
CA PRO A 373 -17.33 10.14 -13.03
C PRO A 373 -16.29 9.14 -13.59
N LYS A 374 -15.75 8.26 -12.75
CA LYS A 374 -14.74 7.26 -13.08
C LYS A 374 -15.31 5.84 -13.08
N LEU A 375 -16.56 5.67 -12.68
CA LEU A 375 -17.21 4.37 -12.54
C LEU A 375 -17.85 3.90 -13.85
N CYS A 376 -17.71 2.61 -14.10
CA CYS A 376 -18.46 1.90 -15.13
C CYS A 376 -18.91 0.56 -14.54
N ILE A 377 -20.22 0.33 -14.54
CA ILE A 377 -20.86 -0.85 -13.97
C ILE A 377 -21.04 -1.88 -15.08
N ASP A 378 -20.34 -3.00 -14.95
CA ASP A 378 -20.51 -4.15 -15.82
C ASP A 378 -21.58 -5.08 -15.26
N ILE A 379 -22.81 -4.96 -15.76
CA ILE A 379 -23.94 -5.83 -15.39
C ILE A 379 -23.98 -7.12 -16.24
N MET A 380 -23.02 -7.29 -17.16
CA MET A 380 -22.92 -8.51 -17.96
C MET A 380 -22.38 -9.62 -17.07
N ARG A 381 -23.25 -10.57 -16.69
CA ARG A 381 -22.83 -11.80 -16.01
C ARG A 381 -21.68 -12.44 -16.80
N ARG A 382 -20.49 -12.46 -16.20
CA ARG A 382 -19.44 -13.42 -16.60
C ARG A 382 -19.91 -14.78 -16.12
N GLY A 383 -20.46 -15.56 -17.05
CA GLY A 383 -20.73 -16.99 -16.84
C GLY A 383 -19.46 -17.78 -16.63
#